data_AF-A0A7Y4NI95-F1
#
_entry.id   AF-A0A7Y4NI95-F1
#
_cell.length_a   1.000
_cell.length_b   1.000
_cell.length_c   1.000
_cell.angle_alpha   90.00
_cell.angle_beta   90.00
_cell.angle_gamma   90.00
#
_symmetry.space_group_name_H-M   'P 1'
#
loop_
_entity.id
_entity.type
_entity.pdbx_description
1 polymer ?
#
loop_
_entity_poly.entity_id
_entity_poly.type
_entity_poly.pdbx_seq_one_letter_code
_entity_poly.pdbx_strand_id
1 'polypeptide(L)'
;MNAAPLTPAALWPRTLSVTRHALETGALQPIATEARTLPIANTTFQVRVLGRVALKERKRPAPSTAGPSNAEPFNPFANPEPDLVLGDVPPAHVCLLNKFNVVEHHLLLVTRAFESQDALLTRADFDALSTCLEGLDGLAFYNAGETAGASQRHKHLQLVPPLGPDGLRAPVESLLPSLPGPGRVIAAESLPFAHLLAGLGPW
;
A
#
# COMPACT_ATOMS: atom_id res chain seq x y z
N MET A 1 -3.83 2.13 -24.02
CA MET A 1 -3.50 3.56 -24.22
C MET A 1 -2.59 3.97 -23.07
N ASN A 2 -1.37 4.42 -23.35
CA ASN A 2 -0.44 4.85 -22.29
C ASN A 2 -1.02 6.11 -21.65
N ALA A 3 -1.58 5.98 -20.45
CA ALA A 3 -2.02 7.12 -19.67
C ALA A 3 -0.81 8.04 -19.46
N ALA A 4 -1.00 9.36 -19.59
CA ALA A 4 0.07 10.31 -19.30
C ALA A 4 0.65 10.03 -17.91
N PRO A 5 1.97 10.20 -17.70
CA PRO A 5 2.62 9.96 -16.42
C PRO A 5 1.86 10.63 -15.27
N LEU A 6 1.79 9.93 -14.14
CA LEU A 6 1.10 10.40 -12.95
C LEU A 6 1.93 11.51 -12.31
N THR A 7 1.31 12.68 -12.14
CA THR A 7 1.90 13.81 -11.41
C THR A 7 1.27 13.88 -10.01
N PRO A 8 1.92 14.57 -9.04
CA PRO A 8 1.34 14.75 -7.71
C PRO A 8 -0.08 15.32 -7.75
N ALA A 9 -0.28 16.39 -8.53
CA ALA A 9 -1.59 17.04 -8.68
C ALA A 9 -2.65 16.14 -9.34
N ALA A 10 -2.25 15.16 -10.15
CA ALA A 10 -3.17 14.24 -10.82
C ALA A 10 -3.49 13.00 -9.99
N LEU A 11 -2.68 12.66 -8.97
CA LEU A 11 -2.79 11.41 -8.23
C LEU A 11 -4.19 11.24 -7.63
N TRP A 12 -4.59 12.14 -6.72
CA TRP A 12 -5.85 11.99 -5.99
C TRP A 12 -7.09 12.05 -6.90
N PRO A 13 -7.22 13.00 -7.84
CA PRO A 13 -8.34 12.99 -8.80
C PRO A 13 -8.41 11.69 -9.62
N ARG A 14 -7.27 11.14 -10.06
CA ARG A 14 -7.25 9.87 -10.79
C ARG A 14 -7.60 8.69 -9.89
N THR A 15 -7.11 8.65 -8.65
CA THR A 15 -7.50 7.64 -7.66
C THR A 15 -9.02 7.56 -7.52
N LEU A 16 -9.69 8.70 -7.34
CA LEU A 16 -11.15 8.75 -7.21
C LEU A 16 -11.87 8.31 -8.49
N SER A 17 -11.40 8.78 -9.65
CA SER A 17 -11.98 8.42 -10.94
C SER A 17 -11.84 6.93 -11.25
N VAL A 18 -10.64 6.37 -11.09
CA VAL A 18 -10.35 4.95 -11.34
C VAL A 18 -11.06 4.08 -10.31
N THR A 19 -11.16 4.51 -9.05
CA THR A 19 -11.94 3.76 -8.03
C THR A 19 -13.40 3.61 -8.45
N ARG A 20 -14.04 4.70 -8.89
CA ARG A 20 -15.44 4.66 -9.34
C ARG A 20 -15.61 3.71 -10.52
N HIS A 21 -14.78 3.87 -11.55
CA HIS A 21 -14.81 3.03 -12.75
C HIS A 21 -14.56 1.55 -12.42
N ALA A 22 -13.57 1.26 -11.57
CA ALA A 22 -13.23 -0.11 -11.18
C ALA A 22 -14.33 -0.79 -10.35
N LEU A 23 -15.08 -0.02 -9.56
CA LEU A 23 -16.27 -0.53 -8.86
C LEU A 23 -17.41 -0.81 -9.84
N GLU A 24 -17.67 0.10 -10.78
CA GLU A 24 -18.73 -0.04 -11.80
C GLU A 24 -18.49 -1.25 -12.71
N THR A 25 -17.23 -1.53 -13.04
CA THR A 25 -16.83 -2.69 -13.86
C THR A 25 -16.66 -3.99 -13.05
N GLY A 26 -16.66 -3.93 -11.72
CA GLY A 26 -16.39 -5.07 -10.84
C GLY A 26 -14.90 -5.51 -10.80
N ALA A 27 -14.00 -4.73 -11.40
CA ALA A 27 -12.56 -4.94 -11.32
C ALA A 27 -12.04 -4.77 -9.89
N LEU A 28 -12.52 -3.74 -9.17
CA LEU A 28 -12.24 -3.53 -7.75
C LEU A 28 -13.24 -4.31 -6.89
N GLN A 29 -12.73 -5.09 -5.94
CA GLN A 29 -13.50 -5.97 -5.08
C GLN A 29 -13.15 -5.71 -3.60
N PRO A 30 -13.64 -4.61 -3.01
CA PRO A 30 -13.28 -4.24 -1.64
C PRO A 30 -13.72 -5.29 -0.62
N ILE A 31 -12.90 -5.50 0.39
CA ILE A 31 -13.22 -6.39 1.51
C ILE A 31 -13.94 -5.57 2.58
N ALA A 32 -15.24 -5.81 2.74
CA ALA A 32 -16.05 -5.11 3.73
C ALA A 32 -15.54 -5.34 5.17
N THR A 33 -15.12 -4.25 5.82
CA THR A 33 -14.69 -4.22 7.21
C THR A 33 -15.39 -3.10 7.97
N GLU A 34 -15.62 -3.31 9.26
CA GLU A 34 -16.01 -2.25 10.19
C GLU A 34 -14.74 -1.67 10.81
N ALA A 35 -14.49 -0.37 10.62
CA ALA A 35 -13.36 0.33 11.23
C ALA A 35 -13.77 0.95 12.56
N ARG A 36 -12.93 0.80 13.58
CA ARG A 36 -13.10 1.36 14.92
C ARG A 36 -11.82 2.06 15.37
N THR A 37 -11.98 3.25 15.94
CA THR A 37 -10.90 3.98 16.60
C THR A 37 -10.94 3.65 18.08
N LEU A 38 -9.87 3.07 18.62
CA LEU A 38 -9.76 2.65 20.01
C LEU A 38 -8.61 3.39 20.70
N PRO A 39 -8.88 4.24 21.71
CA PRO A 39 -7.82 4.77 22.55
C PRO A 39 -7.30 3.65 23.47
N ILE A 40 -6.01 3.37 23.43
CA ILE A 40 -5.34 2.39 24.30
C ILE A 40 -4.09 3.03 24.88
N ALA A 41 -4.05 3.13 26.22
CA ALA A 41 -3.01 3.85 26.95
C ALA A 41 -2.80 5.27 26.41
N ASN A 42 -1.60 5.60 25.94
CA ASN A 42 -1.20 6.90 25.42
C ASN A 42 -1.27 7.00 23.88
N THR A 43 -1.95 6.06 23.21
CA THR A 43 -2.08 6.07 21.75
C THR A 43 -3.47 5.65 21.29
N THR A 44 -3.68 5.80 19.99
CA THR A 44 -4.92 5.41 19.33
C THR A 44 -4.63 4.26 18.37
N PHE A 45 -5.51 3.28 18.33
CA PHE A 45 -5.47 2.18 17.39
C PHE A 45 -6.61 2.31 16.40
N GLN A 46 -6.33 2.08 15.12
CA GLN A 46 -7.37 1.83 14.12
C GLN A 46 -7.49 0.31 13.98
N VAL A 47 -8.66 -0.22 14.35
CA VAL A 47 -8.97 -1.66 14.30
C VAL A 47 -10.03 -1.89 13.23
N ARG A 48 -9.77 -2.82 12.32
CA ARG A 48 -10.73 -3.25 11.31
C ARG A 48 -11.17 -4.68 11.55
N VAL A 49 -12.48 -4.86 11.66
CA VAL A 49 -13.11 -6.16 11.87
C VAL A 49 -13.76 -6.60 10.57
N LEU A 50 -13.42 -7.81 10.10
CA LEU A 50 -14.04 -8.40 8.91
C LEU A 50 -15.54 -8.56 9.11
N GLY A 51 -16.32 -8.01 8.18
CA GLY A 51 -17.77 -8.19 8.18
C GLY A 51 -18.15 -9.66 7.98
N ARG A 52 -19.23 -10.10 8.62
CA ARG A 52 -19.74 -11.49 8.50
C ARG A 52 -20.02 -11.91 7.05
N VAL A 53 -20.35 -10.95 6.17
CA VAL A 53 -20.57 -11.17 4.73
C VAL A 53 -19.27 -11.54 4.02
N ALA A 54 -18.17 -10.81 4.29
CA ALA A 54 -16.86 -11.11 3.71
C ALA A 54 -16.33 -12.50 4.12
N LEU A 55 -16.68 -12.98 5.31
CA LEU A 55 -16.36 -14.35 5.74
C LEU A 55 -17.09 -15.43 4.91
N LYS A 56 -18.31 -15.14 4.42
CA LYS A 56 -19.10 -16.09 3.63
C LYS A 56 -18.66 -16.14 2.16
N GLU A 57 -18.18 -15.03 1.61
CA GLU A 57 -17.73 -14.93 0.22
C GLU A 57 -16.30 -15.46 -0.01
N ARG A 58 -15.51 -15.61 1.05
CA ARG A 58 -14.27 -16.42 1.00
C ARG A 58 -14.62 -17.89 0.78
N LYS A 59 -14.99 -18.27 -0.44
CA LYS A 59 -14.77 -19.63 -0.93
C LYS A 59 -13.29 -19.90 -0.69
N ARG A 60 -12.97 -20.80 0.25
CA ARG A 60 -11.62 -21.36 0.39
C ARG A 60 -11.13 -21.67 -1.04
N PRO A 61 -9.94 -21.21 -1.46
CA PRO A 61 -9.32 -21.77 -2.63
C PRO A 61 -9.33 -23.28 -2.42
N ALA A 62 -9.94 -24.03 -3.35
CA ALA A 62 -9.78 -25.47 -3.33
C ALA A 62 -8.27 -25.74 -3.30
N PRO A 63 -7.77 -26.67 -2.46
CA PRO A 63 -6.37 -27.06 -2.53
C PRO A 63 -6.09 -27.40 -3.99
N SER A 64 -5.14 -26.69 -4.60
CA SER A 64 -4.73 -26.97 -5.97
C SER A 64 -4.24 -28.41 -6.01
N THR A 65 -5.01 -29.29 -6.63
CA THR A 65 -4.65 -30.69 -6.90
C THR A 65 -3.63 -30.83 -8.03
N ALA A 66 -2.99 -29.72 -8.45
CA ALA A 66 -1.89 -29.76 -9.39
C ALA A 66 -0.62 -30.17 -8.62
N GLY A 67 -0.02 -31.30 -9.04
CA GLY A 67 1.32 -31.70 -8.64
C GLY A 67 2.38 -30.64 -9.02
N PRO A 68 3.69 -30.93 -8.87
CA PRO A 68 4.74 -29.95 -9.14
C PRO A 68 4.75 -29.60 -10.63
N SER A 69 4.06 -28.52 -11.00
CA SER A 69 4.17 -27.93 -12.32
C SER A 69 5.34 -26.95 -12.28
N ASN A 70 6.22 -27.04 -13.29
CA ASN A 70 7.21 -26.01 -13.61
C ASN A 70 6.57 -24.71 -14.12
N ALA A 71 5.33 -24.41 -13.71
CA ALA A 71 4.65 -23.17 -14.05
C ALA A 71 5.26 -22.06 -13.19
N GLU A 72 5.66 -20.96 -13.81
CA GLU A 72 6.09 -19.78 -13.07
C GLU A 72 5.00 -19.37 -12.07
N PRO A 73 5.37 -18.96 -10.85
CA PRO A 73 4.41 -18.47 -9.87
C PRO A 73 3.55 -17.36 -10.48
N PHE A 74 2.23 -17.43 -10.29
CA PHE A 74 1.29 -16.41 -10.78
C PHE A 74 1.72 -15.02 -10.28
N ASN A 75 2.00 -14.09 -11.21
CA ASN A 75 2.33 -12.71 -10.91
C ASN A 75 1.21 -11.77 -11.41
N PRO A 76 0.35 -11.24 -10.51
CA PRO A 76 -0.76 -10.36 -10.90
C PRO A 76 -0.29 -9.00 -11.44
N PHE A 77 0.98 -8.64 -11.24
CA PHE A 77 1.54 -7.34 -11.64
C PHE A 77 2.27 -7.38 -12.97
N ALA A 78 2.52 -8.56 -13.54
CA ALA A 78 3.13 -8.68 -14.87
C ALA A 78 2.22 -8.09 -15.96
N ASN A 79 0.90 -8.27 -15.81
CA ASN A 79 -0.12 -7.71 -16.69
C ASN A 79 -1.26 -7.15 -15.83
N PRO A 80 -1.12 -5.94 -15.26
CA PRO A 80 -2.13 -5.36 -14.38
C PRO A 80 -3.43 -5.11 -15.15
N GLU A 81 -4.56 -5.35 -14.49
CA GLU A 81 -5.90 -5.08 -15.06
C GLU A 81 -6.02 -3.58 -15.39
N PRO A 82 -6.32 -3.20 -16.65
CA PRO A 82 -6.34 -1.80 -17.06
C PRO A 82 -7.30 -0.93 -16.24
N ASP A 83 -8.40 -1.51 -15.78
CA ASP A 83 -9.42 -0.83 -14.96
C ASP A 83 -8.91 -0.47 -13.56
N LEU A 84 -7.80 -1.05 -13.09
CA LEU A 84 -7.17 -0.74 -11.81
C LEU A 84 -5.99 0.23 -11.93
N VAL A 85 -5.50 0.52 -13.14
CA VAL A 85 -4.28 1.31 -13.36
C VAL A 85 -4.56 2.81 -13.32
N LEU A 86 -3.82 3.54 -12.47
CA LEU A 86 -3.86 5.01 -12.41
C LEU A 86 -2.91 5.66 -13.42
N GLY A 87 -1.78 5.00 -13.69
CA GLY A 87 -0.78 5.41 -14.67
C GLY A 87 0.65 5.12 -14.24
N ASP A 88 1.57 5.39 -15.17
CA ASP A 88 3.00 5.25 -14.94
C ASP A 88 3.51 6.32 -13.95
N VAL A 89 4.38 5.91 -13.04
CA VAL A 89 5.12 6.80 -12.14
C VAL A 89 6.60 6.68 -12.51
N PRO A 90 7.22 7.73 -13.07
CA PRO A 90 8.65 7.72 -13.35
C PRO A 90 9.46 7.49 -12.07
N PRO A 91 10.64 6.86 -12.16
CA PRO A 91 11.28 6.42 -13.41
C PRO A 91 10.81 5.03 -13.89
N ALA A 92 10.39 4.13 -12.99
CA ALA A 92 10.28 2.70 -13.28
C ALA A 92 8.98 2.03 -12.77
N HIS A 93 8.01 2.78 -12.28
CA HIS A 93 6.86 2.24 -11.57
C HIS A 93 5.53 2.47 -12.29
N VAL A 94 4.51 1.76 -11.86
CA VAL A 94 3.12 1.96 -12.21
C VAL A 94 2.31 2.00 -10.92
N CYS A 95 1.36 2.93 -10.83
CA CYS A 95 0.45 3.03 -9.70
C CYS A 95 -0.90 2.42 -10.07
N LEU A 96 -1.44 1.56 -9.21
CA LEU A 96 -2.70 0.85 -9.42
C LEU A 96 -3.47 0.66 -8.11
N LEU A 97 -4.77 0.44 -8.20
CA LEU A 97 -5.60 0.10 -7.04
C LEU A 97 -5.32 -1.32 -6.57
N ASN A 98 -5.23 -1.50 -5.25
CA ASN A 98 -5.28 -2.84 -4.67
C ASN A 98 -6.67 -3.45 -4.91
N LYS A 99 -6.72 -4.47 -5.76
CA LYS A 99 -7.96 -5.16 -6.16
C LYS A 99 -8.86 -5.57 -5.00
N PHE A 100 -8.25 -6.04 -3.90
CA PHE A 100 -8.95 -6.56 -2.72
C PHE A 100 -8.73 -5.65 -1.52
N ASN A 101 -8.95 -4.35 -1.70
CA ASN A 101 -8.63 -3.37 -0.68
C ASN A 101 -9.52 -3.49 0.56
N VAL A 102 -8.87 -3.40 1.73
CA VAL A 102 -9.54 -3.26 3.02
C VAL A 102 -9.71 -1.78 3.38
N VAL A 103 -8.71 -0.96 3.06
CA VAL A 103 -8.76 0.50 3.18
C VAL A 103 -9.20 1.06 1.83
N GLU A 104 -10.18 1.95 1.83
CA GLU A 104 -10.64 2.61 0.61
C GLU A 104 -9.47 3.34 -0.07
N HIS A 105 -9.42 3.27 -1.40
CA HIS A 105 -8.37 3.89 -2.21
C HIS A 105 -6.95 3.42 -1.88
N HIS A 106 -6.77 2.20 -1.37
CA HIS A 106 -5.45 1.58 -1.19
C HIS A 106 -4.76 1.40 -2.55
N LEU A 107 -3.61 2.04 -2.71
CA LEU A 107 -2.79 2.00 -3.91
C LEU A 107 -1.59 1.07 -3.75
N LEU A 108 -1.17 0.48 -4.86
CA LEU A 108 0.07 -0.26 -5.02
C LEU A 108 0.96 0.51 -6.00
N LEU A 109 2.19 0.80 -5.59
CA LEU A 109 3.24 1.36 -6.44
C LEU A 109 4.19 0.23 -6.81
N VAL A 110 4.05 -0.27 -8.03
CA VAL A 110 4.70 -1.52 -8.47
C VAL A 110 5.78 -1.21 -9.50
N THR A 111 6.91 -1.90 -9.40
CA THR A 111 7.95 -1.85 -10.44
C THR A 111 7.42 -2.40 -11.77
N ARG A 112 7.67 -1.73 -12.90
CA ARG A 112 7.20 -2.20 -14.22
C ARG A 112 7.96 -3.44 -14.68
N ALA A 113 9.27 -3.48 -14.44
CA ALA A 113 10.06 -4.69 -14.57
C ALA A 113 9.91 -5.54 -13.32
N PHE A 114 10.03 -6.86 -13.45
CA PHE A 114 10.07 -7.73 -12.28
C PHE A 114 11.33 -7.44 -11.45
N GLU A 115 11.12 -7.03 -10.20
CA GLU A 115 12.12 -7.01 -9.14
C GLU A 115 11.61 -7.86 -7.97
N SER A 116 12.52 -8.50 -7.23
CA SER A 116 12.13 -9.27 -6.05
C SER A 116 11.60 -8.36 -4.94
N GLN A 117 10.53 -8.78 -4.26
CA GLN A 117 10.02 -8.16 -3.02
C GLN A 117 10.99 -8.30 -1.84
N ASP A 118 12.04 -9.12 -1.96
CA ASP A 118 13.15 -9.17 -0.99
C ASP A 118 14.23 -8.11 -1.26
N ALA A 119 14.18 -7.43 -2.41
CA ALA A 119 15.18 -6.44 -2.77
C ALA A 119 15.06 -5.17 -1.92
N LEU A 120 16.20 -4.54 -1.61
CA LEU A 120 16.20 -3.25 -0.94
C LEU A 120 15.53 -2.17 -1.78
N LEU A 121 14.97 -1.17 -1.11
CA LEU A 121 14.49 0.03 -1.76
C LEU A 121 15.67 0.79 -2.38
N THR A 122 15.45 1.28 -3.59
CA THR A 122 16.40 2.02 -4.41
C THR A 122 16.00 3.49 -4.46
N ARG A 123 16.88 4.33 -4.99
CA ARG A 123 16.55 5.73 -5.29
C ARG A 123 15.30 5.85 -6.17
N ALA A 124 15.16 4.99 -7.20
CA ALA A 124 14.00 5.01 -8.08
C ALA A 124 12.68 4.75 -7.32
N ASP A 125 12.70 3.88 -6.31
CA ASP A 125 11.52 3.65 -5.47
C ASP A 125 11.16 4.88 -4.64
N PHE A 126 12.16 5.56 -4.07
CA PHE A 126 11.95 6.79 -3.30
C PHE A 126 11.48 7.96 -4.18
N ASP A 127 12.01 8.10 -5.41
CA ASP A 127 11.59 9.14 -6.35
C ASP A 127 10.11 8.96 -6.75
N ALA A 128 9.71 7.71 -7.06
CA ALA A 128 8.33 7.37 -7.36
C ALA A 128 7.43 7.56 -6.14
N LEU A 129 7.91 7.17 -4.95
CA LEU A 129 7.16 7.32 -3.70
C LEU A 129 6.94 8.79 -3.34
N SER A 130 7.94 9.66 -3.50
CA SER A 130 7.82 11.11 -3.27
C SER A 130 6.73 11.71 -4.15
N THR A 131 6.75 11.37 -5.44
CA THR A 131 5.72 11.81 -6.41
C THR A 131 4.32 11.46 -5.92
N CYS A 132 4.14 10.26 -5.36
CA CYS A 132 2.86 9.84 -4.82
C CYS A 132 2.49 10.53 -3.50
N LEU A 133 3.42 10.65 -2.55
CA LEU A 133 3.14 11.28 -1.25
C LEU A 133 2.93 12.80 -1.34
N GLU A 134 3.48 13.47 -2.35
CA GLU A 134 3.12 14.86 -2.65
C GLU A 134 1.68 15.03 -3.14
N GLY A 135 1.13 14.00 -3.79
CA GLY A 135 -0.26 13.99 -4.29
C GLY A 135 -1.28 13.37 -3.33
N LEU A 136 -0.81 12.71 -2.26
CA LEU A 136 -1.61 12.00 -1.28
C LEU A 136 -0.97 12.15 0.10
N ASP A 137 -1.67 12.86 0.98
CA ASP A 137 -1.25 13.01 2.38
C ASP A 137 -1.55 11.74 3.19
N GLY A 138 -0.83 10.67 2.88
CA GLY A 138 -1.11 9.33 3.38
C GLY A 138 0.10 8.62 3.98
N LEU A 139 -0.11 7.34 4.29
CA LEU A 139 0.94 6.44 4.78
C LEU A 139 1.40 5.53 3.64
N ALA A 140 2.71 5.45 3.44
CA ALA A 140 3.33 4.46 2.57
C ALA A 140 4.15 3.45 3.37
N PHE A 141 4.16 2.20 2.91
CA PHE A 141 4.91 1.13 3.56
C PHE A 141 5.38 0.07 2.55
N TYR A 142 6.47 -0.62 2.91
CA TYR A 142 7.08 -1.68 2.11
C TYR A 142 7.36 -2.88 3.00
N ASN A 143 6.79 -4.03 2.65
CA ASN A 143 7.00 -5.29 3.36
C ASN A 143 8.04 -6.11 2.58
N ALA A 144 9.29 -6.12 3.03
CA ALA A 144 10.37 -6.84 2.37
C ALA A 144 10.30 -8.35 2.69
N GLY A 145 9.84 -9.15 1.73
CA GLY A 145 9.77 -10.61 1.84
C GLY A 145 8.64 -11.17 2.71
N GLU A 146 8.57 -12.51 2.75
CA GLU A 146 7.50 -13.27 3.41
C GLU A 146 7.45 -13.02 4.92
N THR A 147 8.60 -12.87 5.58
CA THR A 147 8.67 -12.60 7.04
C THR A 147 8.04 -11.25 7.40
N ALA A 148 8.11 -10.27 6.49
CA ALA A 148 7.44 -8.97 6.65
C ALA A 148 5.94 -9.02 6.28
N GLY A 149 5.41 -10.19 5.91
CA GLY A 149 4.01 -10.38 5.53
C GLY A 149 3.70 -10.05 4.06
N ALA A 150 4.69 -10.06 3.17
CA ALA A 150 4.43 -9.89 1.74
C ALA A 150 3.70 -11.10 1.14
N SER A 151 2.65 -10.84 0.36
CA SER A 151 1.87 -11.88 -0.34
C SER A 151 2.26 -12.06 -1.82
N GLN A 152 3.07 -11.15 -2.37
CA GLN A 152 3.51 -11.14 -3.77
C GLN A 152 5.03 -10.98 -3.83
N ARG A 153 5.67 -11.69 -4.76
CA ARG A 153 7.13 -11.66 -4.95
C ARG A 153 7.62 -10.51 -5.81
N HIS A 154 6.75 -9.89 -6.58
CA HIS A 154 7.11 -8.75 -7.43
C HIS A 154 7.04 -7.47 -6.57
N LYS A 155 8.16 -6.74 -6.54
CA LYS A 155 8.40 -5.52 -5.79
C LYS A 155 7.30 -4.48 -5.95
N HIS A 156 6.62 -4.20 -4.84
CA HIS A 156 5.57 -3.20 -4.71
C HIS A 156 5.60 -2.53 -3.34
N LEU A 157 5.37 -1.21 -3.33
CA LEU A 157 5.07 -0.42 -2.15
C LEU A 157 3.55 -0.25 -2.04
N GLN A 158 3.07 -0.05 -0.82
CA GLN A 158 1.65 0.15 -0.52
C GLN A 158 1.45 1.58 -0.02
N LEU A 159 0.39 2.23 -0.50
CA LEU A 159 0.01 3.57 -0.06
C LEU A 159 -1.46 3.59 0.33
N VAL A 160 -1.75 4.14 1.50
CA VAL A 160 -3.11 4.29 2.00
C VAL A 160 -3.39 5.75 2.36
N PRO A 161 -4.60 6.26 2.04
CA PRO A 161 -5.03 7.57 2.54
C PRO A 161 -5.19 7.54 4.07
N PRO A 162 -5.41 8.70 4.70
CA PRO A 162 -5.70 8.77 6.13
C PRO A 162 -6.75 7.76 6.59
N LEU A 163 -6.48 7.15 7.73
CA LEU A 163 -7.17 5.98 8.24
C LEU A 163 -8.37 6.34 9.11
N GLY A 164 -9.46 5.61 8.88
CA GLY A 164 -10.64 5.64 9.73
C GLY A 164 -11.47 6.92 9.55
N PRO A 165 -12.59 7.02 10.29
CA PRO A 165 -13.49 8.17 10.19
C PRO A 165 -12.83 9.49 10.66
N ASP A 166 -11.83 9.38 11.53
CA ASP A 166 -11.12 10.52 12.10
C ASP A 166 -9.97 11.03 11.21
N GLY A 167 -9.74 10.40 10.05
CA GLY A 167 -8.71 10.84 9.09
C GLY A 167 -7.29 10.79 9.67
N LEU A 168 -6.94 9.74 10.43
CA LEU A 168 -5.63 9.61 11.05
C LEU A 168 -4.58 9.24 10.01
N ARG A 169 -3.60 10.12 9.73
CA ARG A 169 -2.50 9.85 8.77
C ARG A 169 -1.78 8.53 9.11
N ALA A 170 -1.20 8.45 10.31
CA ALA A 170 -0.75 7.20 10.91
C ALA A 170 -0.85 7.27 12.43
N PRO A 171 -1.62 6.38 13.11
CA PRO A 171 -1.82 6.48 14.55
C PRO A 171 -0.52 6.45 15.39
N VAL A 172 0.51 5.77 14.87
CA VAL A 172 1.83 5.68 15.51
C VAL A 172 2.56 7.03 15.57
N GLU A 173 2.21 8.01 14.73
CA GLU A 173 2.81 9.36 14.76
C GLU A 173 2.69 10.02 16.13
N SER A 174 1.60 9.75 16.87
CA SER A 174 1.38 10.25 18.22
C SER A 174 2.42 9.76 19.25
N LEU A 175 3.10 8.65 18.94
CA LEU A 175 4.12 8.05 19.79
C LEU A 175 5.54 8.45 19.39
N LEU A 176 5.72 9.08 18.23
CA LEU A 176 7.05 9.42 17.73
C LEU A 176 7.58 10.68 18.45
N PRO A 177 8.85 10.68 18.88
CA PRO A 177 9.52 11.90 19.34
C PRO A 177 9.78 12.84 18.16
N SER A 178 10.30 14.03 18.45
CA SER A 178 10.83 14.91 17.40
C SER A 178 11.90 14.16 16.58
N LEU A 179 11.66 14.05 15.27
CA LEU A 179 12.57 13.35 14.38
C LEU A 179 13.89 14.11 14.21
N PRO A 180 15.02 13.39 14.12
CA PRO A 180 16.31 14.02 13.91
C PRO A 180 16.43 14.53 12.47
N GLY A 181 17.40 15.42 12.22
CA GLY A 181 17.72 15.86 10.86
C GLY A 181 18.23 14.73 9.95
N PRO A 182 18.32 14.99 8.63
CA PRO A 182 18.73 13.99 7.64
C PRO A 182 20.05 13.28 7.99
N GLY A 183 20.10 11.98 7.75
CA GLY A 183 21.30 11.14 7.98
C GLY A 183 21.52 10.71 9.44
N ARG A 184 20.62 11.08 10.37
CA ARG A 184 20.64 10.61 11.76
C ARG A 184 19.46 9.68 12.03
N VAL A 185 19.68 8.70 12.89
CA VAL A 185 18.65 7.75 13.33
C VAL A 185 18.49 7.78 14.84
N ILE A 186 17.27 7.58 15.31
CA ILE A 186 16.93 7.41 16.73
C ILE A 186 15.96 6.24 16.92
N ALA A 187 15.77 5.80 18.15
CA ALA A 187 14.66 4.94 18.54
C ALA A 187 13.78 5.70 19.55
N ALA A 188 12.48 5.43 19.53
CA ALA A 188 11.51 5.95 20.48
C ALA A 188 11.38 4.99 21.67
N GLU A 189 11.53 5.52 22.89
CA GLU A 189 11.35 4.74 24.13
C GLU A 189 9.89 4.27 24.32
N SER A 190 8.94 4.93 23.66
CA SER A 190 7.51 4.64 23.71
C SER A 190 7.09 3.38 22.95
N LEU A 191 7.95 2.84 22.07
CA LEU A 191 7.63 1.70 21.22
C LEU A 191 8.33 0.41 21.71
N PRO A 192 7.61 -0.68 21.97
CA PRO A 192 8.14 -1.87 22.65
C PRO A 192 8.86 -2.87 21.72
N PHE A 193 9.24 -2.45 20.52
CA PHE A 193 9.88 -3.31 19.50
C PHE A 193 11.12 -2.63 18.93
N ALA A 194 12.03 -3.40 18.33
CA ALA A 194 13.21 -2.83 17.68
C ALA A 194 12.81 -2.02 16.44
N HIS A 195 13.24 -0.76 16.35
CA HIS A 195 12.94 0.14 15.24
C HIS A 195 13.99 1.26 15.15
N LEU A 196 14.01 1.92 13.99
CA LEU A 196 14.81 3.13 13.75
C LEU A 196 13.95 4.18 13.06
N LEU A 197 14.10 5.43 13.47
CA LEU A 197 13.40 6.59 12.95
C LEU A 197 14.40 7.58 12.39
N ALA A 198 14.12 8.13 11.21
CA ALA A 198 14.89 9.20 10.58
C ALA A 198 13.92 10.25 10.04
N GLY A 199 14.26 11.54 10.21
CA GLY A 199 13.58 12.61 9.50
C GLY A 199 14.23 12.84 8.14
N LEU A 200 13.42 13.09 7.09
CA LEU A 200 13.97 13.45 5.77
C LEU A 200 14.23 14.97 5.65
N GLY A 201 13.92 15.75 6.70
CA GLY A 201 14.03 17.20 6.70
C GLY A 201 12.81 17.89 6.08
N PRO A 202 12.86 19.22 5.90
CA PRO A 202 11.81 19.93 5.17
C PRO A 202 11.81 19.51 3.68
N TRP A 203 10.60 19.36 3.14
CA TRP A 203 10.28 19.02 1.76
C TRP A 203 9.36 20.10 1.17
#